data_AF-A0A2T2U8J0-F1
#
_entry.id   AF-A0A2T2U8J0-F1
#
_cell.length_a   1.000
_cell.length_b   1.000
_cell.length_c   1.000
_cell.angle_alpha   90.00
_cell.angle_beta   90.00
_cell.angle_gamma   90.00
#
_symmetry.space_group_name_H-M   'P 1'
#
loop_
_entity.id
_entity.type
_entity.pdbx_description
1 polymer ?
#
loop_
_entity_poly.entity_id
_entity_poly.type
_entity_poly.pdbx_seq_one_letter_code
_entity_poly.pdbx_strand_id
1 'polypeptide(L)'
;MSWASRCWIVVACATFWLAGSVARAQATHDLRVRRVKSLANGAVYELTADWRQPLSVALDSAHAERLTPDVARHVVSGVSVASKHLQLPALRKPQVRIVGTDYDEADLPADTIPDALTRPPAEVEGVGMERRRPAATLAFNALRYDKDARRLRRYRRIRVRVTFAEGDPQQARRKQTGPRMSMTNSHLSVERSALADGLIFKFPVTESGVYRITRDALAGLLEESDRSIGNIDPRKLQVLGIPCECAAAATARSTTATRSCFTHAARRAGATTPTTTGGSTTSTRMPRTIIIFSRSGRKKARASARPPLQRDRIRFGR
;
A
#
# COMPACT_ATOMS: atom_id res chain seq x y z
N MET A 1 72.21 5.47 33.09
CA MET A 1 71.66 5.03 31.79
C MET A 1 70.97 3.69 32.01
N SER A 2 69.64 3.67 32.11
CA SER A 2 68.86 2.45 32.36
C SER A 2 67.95 2.13 31.18
N TRP A 3 67.92 0.85 30.82
CA TRP A 3 67.26 0.23 29.66
C TRP A 3 65.71 0.21 29.71
N ALA A 4 65.08 0.96 30.61
CA ALA A 4 63.64 0.82 30.89
C ALA A 4 62.73 1.72 30.03
N SER A 5 63.27 2.67 29.26
CA SER A 5 62.46 3.74 28.63
C SER A 5 62.19 3.59 27.14
N ARG A 6 62.45 2.42 26.53
CA ARG A 6 62.27 2.21 25.08
C ARG A 6 61.11 1.29 24.66
N CYS A 7 60.33 0.76 25.60
CA CYS A 7 59.27 -0.21 25.27
C CYS A 7 57.84 0.35 25.05
N TRP A 8 57.58 1.65 25.25
CA TRP A 8 56.20 2.16 25.22
C TRP A 8 55.72 2.78 23.90
N ILE A 9 56.62 3.04 22.94
CA ILE A 9 56.26 3.76 21.71
C ILE A 9 55.84 2.84 20.55
N VAL A 10 56.04 1.51 20.66
CA VAL A 10 55.63 0.57 19.60
C VAL A 10 54.20 0.03 19.79
N VAL A 11 53.62 0.15 21.00
CA VAL A 11 52.28 -0.41 21.29
C VAL A 11 51.14 0.56 20.96
N ALA A 12 51.42 1.87 20.81
CA ALA A 12 50.38 2.87 20.57
C ALA A 12 49.97 3.06 19.10
N CYS A 13 50.73 2.54 18.12
CA CYS A 13 50.39 2.67 16.70
C CYS A 13 49.65 1.45 16.11
N ALA A 14 49.49 0.36 16.86
CA ALA A 14 48.83 -0.86 16.37
C ALA A 14 47.32 -0.94 16.70
N THR A 15 46.79 -0.05 17.53
CA THR A 15 45.37 -0.08 17.94
C THR A 15 44.47 0.87 17.14
N PHE A 16 45.03 1.70 16.27
CA PHE A 16 44.24 2.68 15.48
C PHE A 16 43.80 2.18 14.10
N TRP A 17 44.07 0.91 13.75
CA TRP A 17 43.66 0.30 12.46
C TRP A 17 42.48 -0.69 12.58
N LEU A 18 41.92 -0.90 13.78
CA LEU A 18 40.85 -1.89 14.02
C LEU A 18 39.43 -1.33 14.06
N ALA A 19 39.24 -0.02 13.80
CA ALA A 19 37.92 0.60 13.68
C ALA A 19 37.54 0.94 12.22
N GLY A 20 38.24 0.33 11.25
CA GLY A 20 37.94 0.46 9.82
C GLY A 20 36.71 -0.35 9.41
N SER A 21 35.54 0.26 9.58
CA SER A 21 34.47 0.23 8.58
C SER A 21 34.08 -1.14 8.01
N VAL A 22 33.61 -2.06 8.84
CA VAL A 22 32.72 -3.14 8.35
C VAL A 22 31.29 -2.62 8.31
N ALA A 23 31.07 -1.47 7.67
CA ALA A 23 29.79 -1.17 7.06
C ALA A 23 29.69 -2.10 5.85
N ARG A 24 29.44 -3.39 6.11
CA ARG A 24 28.98 -4.33 5.09
C ARG A 24 27.71 -3.71 4.56
N ALA A 25 27.83 -3.01 3.43
CA ALA A 25 26.70 -2.65 2.62
C ALA A 25 25.89 -3.93 2.49
N GLN A 26 24.75 -3.96 3.16
CA GLN A 26 23.74 -4.96 2.94
C GLN A 26 23.25 -4.70 1.51
N ALA A 27 24.05 -5.13 0.52
CA ALA A 27 23.63 -5.14 -0.87
C ALA A 27 22.46 -6.10 -0.91
N THR A 28 21.28 -5.51 -0.80
CA THR A 28 19.99 -6.17 -0.95
C THR A 28 20.03 -6.90 -2.29
N HIS A 29 19.75 -8.19 -2.24
CA HIS A 29 19.64 -8.99 -3.45
C HIS A 29 18.54 -8.37 -4.30
N ASP A 30 18.89 -7.97 -5.52
CA ASP A 30 18.00 -7.18 -6.36
C ASP A 30 17.35 -8.08 -7.41
N LEU A 31 16.04 -8.29 -7.26
CA LEU A 31 15.22 -8.92 -8.29
C LEU A 31 14.83 -7.85 -9.32
N ARG A 32 15.48 -7.88 -10.48
CA ARG A 32 15.24 -6.90 -11.54
C ARG A 32 14.33 -7.46 -12.61
N VAL A 33 13.20 -6.81 -12.83
CA VAL A 33 12.31 -7.13 -13.96
C VAL A 33 12.44 -6.05 -15.04
N ARG A 34 12.80 -6.47 -16.25
CA ARG A 34 12.89 -5.58 -17.41
C ARG A 34 12.15 -6.14 -18.61
N ARG A 35 11.78 -5.25 -19.52
CA ARG A 35 11.24 -5.61 -20.83
C ARG A 35 12.41 -5.78 -21.80
N VAL A 36 12.52 -6.93 -22.43
CA VAL A 36 13.61 -7.26 -23.36
C VAL A 36 13.21 -6.99 -24.80
N LYS A 37 11.96 -7.29 -25.16
CA LYS A 37 11.46 -7.14 -26.52
C LYS A 37 9.98 -6.73 -26.52
N SER A 38 9.63 -5.78 -27.38
CA SER A 38 8.23 -5.46 -27.70
C SER A 38 7.80 -6.28 -28.92
N LEU A 39 6.57 -6.80 -28.91
CA LEU A 39 5.96 -7.56 -30.00
C LEU A 39 4.65 -6.87 -30.40
N ALA A 40 4.13 -7.16 -31.59
CA ALA A 40 2.88 -6.57 -32.08
C ALA A 40 1.69 -6.85 -31.13
N ASN A 41 1.62 -8.08 -30.60
CA ASN A 41 0.56 -8.54 -29.71
C ASN A 41 1.05 -8.84 -28.30
N GLY A 42 2.16 -8.24 -27.84
CA GLY A 42 2.73 -8.62 -26.55
C GLY A 42 4.10 -8.03 -26.25
N ALA A 43 4.77 -8.65 -25.28
CA ALA A 43 6.14 -8.32 -24.93
C ALA A 43 6.86 -9.51 -24.31
N VAL A 44 8.19 -9.49 -24.36
CA VAL A 44 9.05 -10.41 -23.64
C VAL A 44 9.62 -9.69 -22.43
N TYR A 45 9.39 -10.25 -21.25
CA TYR A 45 9.92 -9.78 -19.98
C TYR A 45 10.98 -10.74 -19.48
N GLU A 46 11.95 -10.18 -18.75
CA GLU A 46 13.03 -10.93 -18.12
C GLU A 46 13.15 -10.50 -16.66
N LEU A 47 13.04 -11.49 -15.77
CA LEU A 47 13.54 -11.40 -14.42
C LEU A 47 15.03 -11.78 -14.44
N THR A 48 15.85 -10.98 -13.77
CA THR A 48 17.23 -11.33 -13.41
C THR A 48 17.39 -11.20 -11.91
N ALA A 49 17.98 -12.20 -11.29
CA ALA A 49 18.31 -12.26 -9.88
C ALA A 49 19.81 -12.45 -9.72
N ASP A 50 20.44 -11.57 -8.94
CA ASP A 50 21.87 -11.65 -8.62
C ASP A 50 22.05 -12.32 -7.25
N TRP A 51 22.22 -13.64 -7.25
CA TRP A 51 22.47 -14.41 -6.04
C TRP A 51 23.97 -14.42 -5.74
N ARG A 52 24.36 -13.92 -4.56
CA ARG A 52 25.77 -13.79 -4.18
C ARG A 52 26.53 -15.12 -4.13
N GLN A 53 25.84 -16.21 -3.81
CA GLN A 53 26.43 -17.54 -3.66
C GLN A 53 25.56 -18.59 -4.35
N PRO A 54 26.14 -19.71 -4.82
CA PRO A 54 25.39 -20.85 -5.36
C PRO A 54 24.36 -21.40 -4.36
N LEU A 55 23.34 -22.10 -4.87
CA LEU A 55 22.26 -22.61 -4.03
C LEU A 55 22.77 -23.62 -2.99
N SER A 56 23.69 -24.51 -3.37
CA SER A 56 24.32 -25.47 -2.46
C SER A 56 24.97 -24.77 -1.26
N VAL A 57 25.85 -23.79 -1.52
CA VAL A 57 26.52 -23.01 -0.46
C VAL A 57 25.50 -22.29 0.44
N ALA A 58 24.39 -21.80 -0.13
CA ALA A 58 23.33 -21.18 0.67
C ALA A 58 22.61 -22.18 1.58
N LEU A 59 22.34 -23.39 1.10
CA LEU A 59 21.73 -24.46 1.90
C LEU A 59 22.69 -24.97 2.99
N ASP A 60 23.97 -25.16 2.65
CA ASP A 60 25.01 -25.56 3.60
C ASP A 60 25.17 -24.53 4.72
N SER A 61 25.18 -23.24 4.37
CA SER A 61 25.25 -22.14 5.35
C SER A 61 24.03 -22.06 6.28
N ALA A 62 22.89 -22.61 5.84
CA ALA A 62 21.68 -22.71 6.64
C ALA A 62 21.59 -24.03 7.41
N HIS A 63 22.57 -24.93 7.24
CA HIS A 63 22.52 -26.32 7.72
C HIS A 63 21.19 -27.01 7.34
N ALA A 64 20.73 -26.77 6.11
CA ALA A 64 19.41 -27.18 5.67
C ALA A 64 19.38 -28.65 5.20
N GLU A 65 18.85 -29.54 6.03
CA GLU A 65 18.56 -30.93 5.64
C GLU A 65 17.15 -31.08 5.02
N ARG A 66 16.25 -30.14 5.32
CA ARG A 66 14.86 -30.12 4.84
C ARG A 66 14.41 -28.71 4.49
N LEU A 67 13.44 -28.60 3.59
CA LEU A 67 12.83 -27.33 3.24
C LEU A 67 11.87 -26.89 4.35
N THR A 68 12.23 -25.81 5.03
CA THR A 68 11.36 -25.07 5.96
C THR A 68 11.13 -23.65 5.42
N PRO A 69 10.10 -22.92 5.91
CA PRO A 69 9.90 -21.52 5.56
C PRO A 69 11.14 -20.64 5.84
N ASP A 70 11.91 -20.95 6.87
CA ASP A 70 13.13 -20.21 7.23
C ASP A 70 14.26 -20.46 6.24
N VAL A 71 14.47 -21.72 5.86
CA VAL A 71 15.43 -22.09 4.80
C VAL A 71 15.05 -21.40 3.49
N ALA A 72 13.76 -21.42 3.11
CA ALA A 72 13.28 -20.75 1.89
C ALA A 72 13.57 -19.23 1.91
N ARG A 73 13.34 -18.56 3.06
CA ARG A 73 13.63 -17.14 3.23
C ARG A 73 15.13 -16.84 3.19
N HIS A 74 15.96 -17.70 3.78
CA HIS A 74 17.42 -17.57 3.79
C HIS A 74 18.00 -17.67 2.38
N VAL A 75 17.58 -18.69 1.63
CA VAL A 75 18.08 -19.00 0.28
C VAL A 75 17.83 -17.86 -0.74
N VAL A 76 16.77 -17.07 -0.56
CA VAL A 76 16.43 -15.90 -1.38
C VAL A 76 16.72 -14.56 -0.69
N SER A 77 17.35 -14.58 0.49
CA SER A 77 17.65 -13.38 1.27
C SER A 77 16.44 -12.45 1.49
N GLY A 78 15.27 -13.05 1.72
CA GLY A 78 14.03 -12.34 2.04
C GLY A 78 13.18 -11.87 0.86
N VAL A 79 13.66 -11.91 -0.38
CA VAL A 79 12.88 -11.49 -1.56
C VAL A 79 12.82 -12.61 -2.60
N SER A 80 11.68 -13.31 -2.67
CA SER A 80 11.45 -14.42 -3.61
C SER A 80 10.51 -14.09 -4.76
N VAL A 81 9.81 -12.95 -4.69
CA VAL A 81 8.79 -12.55 -5.68
C VAL A 81 9.08 -11.15 -6.19
N ALA A 82 9.05 -11.01 -7.50
CA ALA A 82 9.09 -9.71 -8.17
C ALA A 82 7.88 -9.55 -9.08
N SER A 83 7.35 -8.35 -9.18
CA SER A 83 6.15 -8.08 -9.96
C SER A 83 6.35 -6.96 -10.95
N LYS A 84 5.64 -7.03 -12.07
CA LYS A 84 5.60 -6.00 -13.10
C LYS A 84 4.16 -5.68 -13.45
N HIS A 85 3.82 -4.40 -13.32
CA HIS A 85 2.54 -3.89 -13.77
C HIS A 85 2.45 -3.92 -15.31
N LEU A 86 1.35 -4.46 -15.83
CA LEU A 86 1.04 -4.58 -17.26
C LEU A 86 -0.21 -3.78 -17.58
N GLN A 87 -0.10 -2.83 -18.50
CA GLN A 87 -1.27 -2.22 -19.12
C GLN A 87 -1.76 -3.11 -20.26
N LEU A 88 -3.03 -3.53 -20.18
CA LEU A 88 -3.62 -4.46 -21.15
C LEU A 88 -4.46 -3.70 -22.19
N PRO A 89 -4.52 -4.21 -23.44
CA PRO A 89 -5.39 -3.62 -24.46
C PRO A 89 -6.88 -3.87 -24.19
N ALA A 90 -7.22 -5.00 -23.55
CA ALA A 90 -8.57 -5.40 -23.21
C ALA A 90 -8.61 -6.08 -21.83
N LEU A 91 -9.80 -6.14 -21.22
CA LEU A 91 -10.02 -6.81 -19.93
C LEU A 91 -10.09 -8.34 -20.13
N ARG A 92 -8.98 -8.93 -20.55
CA ARG A 92 -8.81 -10.37 -20.77
C ARG A 92 -7.44 -10.80 -20.24
N LYS A 93 -7.38 -11.98 -19.62
CA LYS A 93 -6.12 -12.52 -19.08
C LYS A 93 -5.14 -12.79 -20.22
N PRO A 94 -3.94 -12.18 -20.22
CA PRO A 94 -2.93 -12.45 -21.24
C PRO A 94 -2.35 -13.86 -21.07
N GLN A 95 -1.91 -14.46 -22.18
CA GLN A 95 -1.24 -15.75 -22.15
C GLN A 95 0.23 -15.55 -21.78
N VAL A 96 0.71 -16.33 -20.81
CA VAL A 96 2.12 -16.32 -20.38
C VAL A 96 2.76 -17.62 -20.83
N ARG A 97 3.88 -17.52 -21.54
CA ARG A 97 4.71 -18.66 -21.91
C ARG A 97 6.14 -18.40 -21.47
N ILE A 98 6.71 -19.34 -20.72
CA ILE A 98 8.12 -19.32 -20.35
C ILE A 98 8.93 -19.68 -21.61
N VAL A 99 9.86 -18.81 -22.01
CA VAL A 99 10.70 -19.00 -23.21
C VAL A 99 12.14 -19.34 -22.87
N GLY A 100 12.56 -19.17 -21.62
CA GLY A 100 13.86 -19.59 -21.15
C GLY A 100 14.02 -19.36 -19.65
N THR A 101 14.76 -20.24 -19.00
CA THR A 101 15.07 -20.16 -17.57
C THR A 101 16.52 -20.52 -17.34
N ASP A 102 17.11 -19.90 -16.33
CA ASP A 102 18.41 -20.24 -15.77
C ASP A 102 18.24 -20.34 -14.26
N TYR A 103 18.63 -21.47 -13.67
CA TYR A 103 18.37 -21.76 -12.26
C TYR A 103 19.42 -22.70 -11.68
N ASP A 104 19.67 -22.52 -10.39
CA ASP A 104 20.35 -23.51 -9.56
C ASP A 104 19.29 -24.48 -9.02
N GLU A 105 19.60 -25.77 -8.89
CA GLU A 105 18.73 -26.74 -8.23
C GLU A 105 19.49 -27.60 -7.22
N ALA A 106 18.77 -28.04 -6.18
CA ALA A 106 19.29 -28.91 -5.14
C ALA A 106 18.19 -29.87 -4.67
N ASP A 107 18.57 -31.11 -4.38
CA ASP A 107 17.71 -32.09 -3.72
C ASP A 107 17.51 -31.63 -2.27
N LEU A 108 16.26 -31.40 -1.87
CA LEU A 108 15.95 -30.93 -0.53
C LEU A 108 14.56 -31.43 -0.13
N PRO A 109 14.44 -32.49 0.67
CA PRO A 109 13.14 -33.02 1.04
C PRO A 109 12.31 -32.00 1.82
N ALA A 110 10.98 -32.08 1.68
CA ALA A 110 10.03 -31.20 2.35
C ALA A 110 8.87 -32.01 2.90
N ASP A 111 8.55 -31.86 4.17
CA ASP A 111 7.39 -32.50 4.79
C ASP A 111 6.10 -31.73 4.45
N THR A 112 6.16 -30.40 4.57
CA THR A 112 5.08 -29.48 4.23
C THR A 112 5.61 -28.38 3.33
N ILE A 113 4.95 -28.13 2.20
CA ILE A 113 5.43 -27.18 1.20
C ILE A 113 4.47 -26.00 1.16
N PRO A 114 4.94 -24.77 1.44
CA PRO A 114 4.13 -23.57 1.31
C PRO A 114 3.58 -23.44 -0.12
N ASP A 115 2.29 -23.12 -0.27
CA ASP A 115 1.64 -22.97 -1.58
C ASP A 115 2.39 -21.98 -2.49
N ALA A 116 2.94 -20.91 -1.90
CA ALA A 116 3.74 -19.92 -2.59
C ALA A 116 4.92 -20.51 -3.38
N LEU A 117 5.54 -21.60 -2.90
CA LEU A 117 6.67 -22.26 -3.55
C LEU A 117 6.24 -23.23 -4.65
N THR A 118 4.95 -23.58 -4.72
CA THR A 118 4.43 -24.51 -5.74
C THR A 118 3.93 -23.79 -6.99
N ARG A 119 3.73 -22.48 -6.89
CA ARG A 119 3.31 -21.61 -7.98
C ARG A 119 4.26 -21.67 -9.18
N PRO A 120 3.75 -21.44 -10.39
CA PRO A 120 4.59 -21.40 -11.58
C PRO A 120 5.65 -20.29 -11.47
N PRO A 121 6.80 -20.41 -12.19
CA PRO A 121 7.87 -19.40 -12.14
C PRO A 121 7.43 -18.00 -12.59
N ALA A 122 6.36 -17.93 -13.38
CA ALA A 122 5.74 -16.67 -13.76
C ALA A 122 4.24 -16.87 -13.99
N GLU A 123 3.44 -15.92 -13.52
CA GLU A 123 2.00 -15.91 -13.72
C GLU A 123 1.44 -14.49 -13.81
N VAL A 124 0.24 -14.37 -14.38
CA VAL A 124 -0.47 -13.09 -14.40
C VAL A 124 -1.64 -13.15 -13.43
N GLU A 125 -1.67 -12.16 -12.55
CA GLU A 125 -2.63 -11.98 -11.47
C GLU A 125 -3.37 -10.65 -11.61
N GLY A 126 -4.49 -10.51 -10.91
CA GLY A 126 -5.16 -9.22 -10.73
C GLY A 126 -5.61 -8.55 -12.03
N VAL A 127 -6.14 -9.32 -12.99
CA VAL A 127 -6.71 -8.76 -14.22
C VAL A 127 -7.94 -7.92 -13.86
N GLY A 128 -7.86 -6.62 -14.09
CA GLY A 128 -8.85 -5.66 -13.62
C GLY A 128 -8.78 -4.32 -14.33
N MET A 129 -9.44 -3.33 -13.75
CA MET A 129 -9.43 -1.95 -14.25
C MET A 129 -8.63 -1.07 -13.29
N GLU A 130 -7.57 -0.44 -13.78
CA GLU A 130 -6.81 0.58 -13.06
C GLU A 130 -6.95 1.92 -13.77
N ARG A 131 -7.47 2.94 -13.08
CA ARG A 131 -7.66 4.30 -13.65
C ARG A 131 -8.37 4.26 -15.02
N ARG A 132 -9.44 3.47 -15.13
CA ARG A 132 -10.24 3.24 -16.36
C ARG A 132 -9.48 2.56 -17.51
N ARG A 133 -8.36 1.90 -17.24
CA ARG A 133 -7.58 1.13 -18.22
C ARG A 133 -7.50 -0.33 -17.76
N PRO A 134 -7.71 -1.31 -18.65
CA PRO A 134 -7.44 -2.71 -18.32
C PRO A 134 -5.98 -2.89 -17.92
N ALA A 135 -5.76 -3.59 -16.82
CA ALA A 135 -4.43 -3.80 -16.27
C ALA A 135 -4.33 -5.17 -15.59
N ALA A 136 -3.10 -5.64 -15.40
CA ALA A 136 -2.80 -6.84 -14.64
C ALA A 136 -1.38 -6.77 -14.05
N THR A 137 -1.06 -7.70 -13.16
CA THR A 137 0.26 -7.83 -12.57
C THR A 137 0.91 -9.12 -13.05
N LEU A 138 2.07 -9.02 -13.68
CA LEU A 138 2.93 -10.17 -13.98
C LEU A 138 3.82 -10.44 -12.76
N ALA A 139 3.57 -11.54 -12.06
CA ALA A 139 4.37 -11.99 -10.94
C ALA A 139 5.43 -13.00 -11.43
N PHE A 140 6.63 -12.89 -10.89
CA PHE A 140 7.73 -13.82 -11.08
C PHE A 140 8.13 -14.40 -9.73
N ASN A 141 8.20 -15.72 -9.66
CA ASN A 141 8.64 -16.47 -8.48
C ASN A 141 10.07 -16.95 -8.72
N ALA A 142 11.01 -16.37 -8.00
CA ALA A 142 12.44 -16.67 -8.12
C ALA A 142 12.84 -17.95 -7.36
N LEU A 143 11.92 -18.52 -6.57
CA LEU A 143 12.08 -19.79 -5.87
C LEU A 143 10.86 -20.67 -6.11
N ARG A 144 11.09 -21.93 -6.48
CA ARG A 144 10.03 -22.92 -6.68
C ARG A 144 10.46 -24.27 -6.15
N TYR A 145 9.53 -25.01 -5.58
CA TYR A 145 9.72 -26.39 -5.18
C TYR A 145 8.99 -27.33 -6.15
N ASP A 146 9.72 -28.31 -6.66
CA ASP A 146 9.21 -29.39 -7.48
C ASP A 146 8.86 -30.59 -6.58
N LYS A 147 7.55 -30.84 -6.40
CA LYS A 147 7.05 -31.88 -5.50
C LYS A 147 7.44 -33.27 -5.95
N ASP A 148 7.39 -33.50 -7.26
CA ASP A 148 7.57 -34.83 -7.85
C ASP A 148 9.06 -35.19 -7.82
N ALA A 149 9.92 -34.23 -8.17
CA ALA A 149 11.37 -34.43 -8.14
C ALA A 149 11.99 -34.22 -6.74
N ARG A 150 11.23 -33.69 -5.77
CA ARG A 150 11.73 -33.27 -4.44
C ARG A 150 12.92 -32.30 -4.51
N ARG A 151 12.84 -31.34 -5.45
CA ARG A 151 13.92 -30.39 -5.74
C ARG A 151 13.51 -28.96 -5.50
N LEU A 152 14.39 -28.20 -4.85
CA LEU A 152 14.29 -26.75 -4.75
C LEU A 152 15.01 -26.12 -5.95
N ARG A 153 14.30 -25.31 -6.73
CA ARG A 153 14.86 -24.53 -7.85
C ARG A 153 14.90 -23.06 -7.48
N ARG A 154 16.07 -22.44 -7.61
CA ARG A 154 16.29 -21.00 -7.40
C ARG A 154 16.74 -20.36 -8.72
N TYR A 155 15.86 -19.55 -9.30
CA TYR A 155 16.06 -18.97 -10.62
C TYR A 155 16.99 -17.76 -10.57
N ARG A 156 18.01 -17.74 -11.43
CA ARG A 156 18.84 -16.57 -11.74
C ARG A 156 18.22 -15.74 -12.86
N ARG A 157 17.56 -16.41 -13.80
CA ARG A 157 16.91 -15.76 -14.95
C ARG A 157 15.61 -16.44 -15.30
N ILE A 158 14.58 -15.64 -15.56
CA ILE A 158 13.31 -16.12 -16.11
C ILE A 158 12.93 -15.21 -17.27
N ARG A 159 12.82 -15.76 -18.47
CA ARG A 159 12.31 -15.07 -19.65
C ARG A 159 10.90 -15.57 -19.96
N VAL A 160 9.96 -14.64 -20.05
CA VAL A 160 8.58 -14.93 -20.38
C VAL A 160 8.10 -14.09 -21.54
N ARG A 161 7.41 -14.74 -22.48
CA ARG A 161 6.62 -14.09 -23.51
C ARG A 161 5.20 -13.93 -22.98
N VAL A 162 4.75 -12.70 -22.92
CA VAL A 162 3.37 -12.34 -22.60
C VAL A 162 2.68 -11.96 -23.91
N THR A 163 1.64 -12.70 -24.26
CA THR A 163 0.81 -12.43 -25.43
C THR A 163 -0.52 -11.86 -24.95
N PHE A 164 -0.82 -10.63 -25.36
CA PHE A 164 -2.10 -10.00 -25.09
C PHE A 164 -3.15 -10.60 -26.02
N ALA A 165 -4.31 -10.94 -25.47
CA ALA A 165 -5.46 -11.26 -26.29
C ALA A 165 -5.81 -10.01 -27.12
N GLU A 166 -6.03 -10.18 -28.41
CA GLU A 166 -6.54 -9.10 -29.24
C GLU A 166 -7.86 -8.62 -28.63
N GLY A 167 -7.91 -7.32 -28.31
CA GLY A 167 -9.15 -6.68 -27.96
C GLY A 167 -10.02 -6.64 -29.20
N ASP A 168 -11.33 -6.83 -29.03
CA ASP A 168 -12.29 -6.64 -30.12
C ASP A 168 -12.01 -5.28 -30.80
N PRO A 169 -11.66 -5.24 -32.10
CA PRO A 169 -11.32 -4.01 -32.80
C PRO A 169 -12.48 -2.99 -32.75
N GLN A 170 -13.73 -3.44 -32.53
CA GLN A 170 -14.85 -2.54 -32.30
C GLN A 170 -14.74 -1.76 -30.98
N GLN A 171 -14.19 -2.33 -29.90
CA GLN A 171 -13.96 -1.60 -28.64
C GLN A 171 -12.84 -0.57 -28.76
N ALA A 172 -11.78 -0.86 -29.54
CA ALA A 172 -10.70 0.08 -29.81
C ALA A 172 -11.20 1.28 -30.64
N ARG A 173 -12.04 1.02 -31.66
CA ARG A 173 -12.69 2.07 -32.46
C ARG A 173 -13.70 2.89 -31.65
N ARG A 174 -14.55 2.28 -30.81
CA ARG A 174 -15.48 3.02 -29.93
C ARG A 174 -14.79 3.98 -28.96
N LYS A 175 -13.54 3.72 -28.54
CA LYS A 175 -12.72 4.65 -27.73
C LYS A 175 -12.17 5.84 -28.52
N GLN A 176 -12.05 5.74 -29.85
CA GLN A 176 -11.52 6.80 -30.71
C GLN A 176 -12.61 7.60 -31.43
N THR A 177 -13.75 6.99 -31.75
CA THR A 177 -14.85 7.63 -32.52
C THR A 177 -16.19 7.70 -31.80
N GLY A 178 -16.33 7.13 -30.60
CA GLY A 178 -17.53 7.37 -29.79
C GLY A 178 -17.56 8.84 -29.36
N PRO A 179 -18.72 9.55 -29.44
CA PRO A 179 -18.85 10.79 -28.70
C PRO A 179 -18.40 10.49 -27.28
N ARG A 180 -17.56 11.36 -26.71
CA ARG A 180 -17.25 11.32 -25.27
C ARG A 180 -18.60 11.40 -24.55
N MET A 181 -19.25 10.26 -24.36
CA MET A 181 -20.28 10.12 -23.37
C MET A 181 -19.52 10.33 -22.09
N SER A 182 -19.51 11.60 -21.70
CA SER A 182 -19.39 12.04 -20.34
C SER A 182 -20.41 11.21 -19.60
N MET A 183 -20.03 10.01 -19.18
CA MET A 183 -20.54 9.44 -17.96
C MET A 183 -19.99 10.34 -16.86
N THR A 184 -20.57 11.54 -16.79
CA THR A 184 -20.84 12.24 -15.56
C THR A 184 -21.57 11.24 -14.70
N ASN A 185 -20.79 10.39 -14.03
CA ASN A 185 -21.23 9.76 -12.81
C ASN A 185 -21.74 10.93 -11.97
N SER A 186 -23.04 11.07 -11.82
CA SER A 186 -23.67 12.08 -10.96
C SER A 186 -23.11 12.00 -9.53
N HIS A 187 -22.62 10.82 -9.14
CA HIS A 187 -21.92 10.60 -7.88
C HIS A 187 -20.43 11.03 -7.87
N LEU A 188 -19.85 11.37 -9.03
CA LEU A 188 -18.48 11.90 -9.20
C LEU A 188 -18.46 13.35 -9.73
N SER A 189 -19.61 13.95 -10.03
CA SER A 189 -19.71 15.41 -10.16
C SER A 189 -19.66 16.06 -8.77
N VAL A 190 -18.56 15.81 -8.07
CA VAL A 190 -18.16 16.62 -6.93
C VAL A 190 -17.52 17.86 -7.53
N GLU A 191 -18.33 18.83 -7.94
CA GLU A 191 -17.85 20.10 -8.52
C GLU A 191 -16.89 20.85 -7.59
N ARG A 192 -16.97 20.59 -6.27
CA ARG A 192 -16.01 21.05 -5.26
C ARG A 192 -15.88 20.00 -4.16
N SER A 193 -14.71 19.37 -4.04
CA SER A 193 -14.44 18.50 -2.91
C SER A 193 -14.35 19.36 -1.65
N ALA A 194 -15.07 18.99 -0.59
CA ALA A 194 -14.90 19.64 0.71
C ALA A 194 -13.45 19.53 1.21
N LEU A 195 -12.71 18.51 0.76
CA LEU A 195 -11.28 18.34 1.04
C LEU A 195 -10.36 19.20 0.15
N ALA A 196 -10.86 19.81 -0.93
CA ALA A 196 -10.04 20.63 -1.83
C ALA A 196 -9.91 22.08 -1.35
N ASP A 197 -10.85 22.58 -0.55
CA ASP A 197 -10.94 24.01 -0.20
C ASP A 197 -10.81 24.26 1.32
N GLY A 198 -9.62 24.20 1.90
CA GLY A 198 -9.40 24.61 3.30
C GLY A 198 -8.09 24.13 3.90
N LEU A 199 -7.85 24.47 5.17
CA LEU A 199 -6.71 23.96 5.93
C LEU A 199 -7.04 22.59 6.51
N ILE A 200 -6.11 21.64 6.37
CA ILE A 200 -6.25 20.26 6.81
C ILE A 200 -5.19 20.01 7.87
N PHE A 201 -5.62 19.80 9.11
CA PHE A 201 -4.74 19.45 10.22
C PHE A 201 -4.85 17.96 10.52
N LYS A 202 -3.70 17.29 10.70
CA LYS A 202 -3.60 15.85 10.96
C LYS A 202 -3.17 15.62 12.40
N PHE A 203 -4.03 15.00 13.21
CA PHE A 203 -3.72 14.66 14.60
C PHE A 203 -3.33 13.20 14.72
N PRO A 204 -2.10 12.86 15.14
CA PRO A 204 -1.75 11.50 15.48
C PRO A 204 -2.54 11.06 16.73
N VAL A 205 -3.27 9.96 16.60
CA VAL A 205 -3.95 9.29 17.71
C VAL A 205 -3.11 8.09 18.09
N THR A 206 -2.38 8.23 19.19
CA THR A 206 -1.44 7.23 19.71
C THR A 206 -2.11 6.19 20.59
N GLU A 207 -3.21 6.55 21.25
CA GLU A 207 -3.92 5.71 22.22
C GLU A 207 -5.39 5.54 21.83
N SER A 208 -6.10 4.68 22.56
CA SER A 208 -7.54 4.50 22.35
C SER A 208 -8.30 5.23 23.44
N GLY A 209 -9.23 6.09 23.06
CA GLY A 209 -10.01 6.84 24.03
C GLY A 209 -10.85 7.93 23.37
N VAL A 210 -11.47 8.75 24.21
CA VAL A 210 -12.22 9.94 23.79
C VAL A 210 -11.25 11.11 23.78
N TYR A 211 -11.03 11.67 22.60
CA TYR A 211 -10.20 12.86 22.42
C TYR A 211 -11.08 14.11 22.41
N ARG A 212 -10.75 15.09 23.26
CA ARG A 212 -11.37 16.41 23.26
C ARG A 212 -10.39 17.42 22.67
N ILE A 213 -10.80 18.08 21.58
CA ILE A 213 -10.05 19.20 21.02
C ILE A 213 -10.43 20.46 21.81
N THR A 214 -9.49 20.98 22.61
CA THR A 214 -9.70 22.22 23.37
C THR A 214 -9.44 23.45 22.49
N ARG A 215 -9.90 24.62 22.96
CA ARG A 215 -9.65 25.89 22.29
C ARG A 215 -8.16 26.17 22.13
N ASP A 216 -7.37 25.86 23.14
CA ASP A 216 -5.92 26.13 23.17
C ASP A 216 -5.17 25.21 22.21
N ALA A 217 -5.56 23.92 22.14
CA ALA A 217 -4.98 22.99 21.16
C ALA A 217 -5.26 23.42 19.72
N LEU A 218 -6.46 23.96 19.47
CA LEU A 218 -6.80 24.51 18.16
C LEU A 218 -6.04 25.82 17.87
N ALA A 219 -5.85 26.67 18.88
CA ALA A 219 -5.09 27.93 18.72
C ALA A 219 -3.64 27.67 18.30
N GLY A 220 -2.94 26.76 18.98
CA GLY A 220 -1.54 26.44 18.64
C GLY A 220 -1.36 25.94 17.21
N LEU A 221 -2.29 25.12 16.69
CA LEU A 221 -2.23 24.63 15.31
C LEU A 221 -2.49 25.72 14.26
N LEU A 222 -3.30 26.72 14.62
CA LEU A 222 -3.63 27.82 13.72
C LEU A 222 -2.53 28.87 13.68
N GLU A 223 -1.80 29.06 14.78
CA GLU A 223 -0.61 29.89 14.83
C GLU A 223 0.46 29.41 13.84
N GLU A 224 0.68 28.09 13.70
CA GLU A 224 1.56 27.52 12.67
C GLU A 224 1.14 27.89 11.24
N SER A 225 -0.13 28.23 11.04
CA SER A 225 -0.73 28.58 9.75
C SER A 225 -1.01 30.08 9.60
N ASP A 226 -0.51 30.92 10.51
CA ASP A 226 -0.75 32.36 10.60
C ASP A 226 -2.26 32.73 10.61
N ARG A 227 -3.03 32.00 11.43
CA ARG A 227 -4.47 32.26 11.61
C ARG A 227 -4.84 32.36 13.09
N SER A 228 -5.73 33.31 13.38
CA SER A 228 -6.33 33.43 14.71
C SER A 228 -7.61 32.61 14.82
N ILE A 229 -7.82 32.00 15.99
CA ILE A 229 -9.05 31.27 16.34
C ILE A 229 -10.31 32.14 16.24
N GLY A 230 -10.17 33.46 16.44
CA GLY A 230 -11.29 34.42 16.33
C GLY A 230 -11.84 34.54 14.91
N ASN A 231 -11.06 34.16 13.90
CA ASN A 231 -11.45 34.21 12.49
C ASN A 231 -12.07 32.90 11.98
N ILE A 232 -12.22 31.90 12.85
CA ILE A 232 -12.84 30.62 12.51
C ILE A 232 -14.29 30.60 12.96
N ASP A 233 -15.16 30.31 12.01
CA ASP A 233 -16.56 30.03 12.30
C ASP A 233 -16.68 28.59 12.83
N PRO A 234 -17.05 28.38 14.11
CA PRO A 234 -17.13 27.05 14.70
C PRO A 234 -18.15 26.16 14.00
N ARG A 235 -19.15 26.73 13.32
CA ARG A 235 -20.15 25.98 12.55
C ARG A 235 -19.58 25.34 11.28
N LYS A 236 -18.38 25.76 10.87
CA LYS A 236 -17.67 25.26 9.68
C LYS A 236 -16.55 24.29 10.01
N LEU A 237 -16.33 24.00 11.30
CA LEU A 237 -15.40 22.97 11.72
C LEU A 237 -16.00 21.60 11.43
N GLN A 238 -15.27 20.78 10.67
CA GLN A 238 -15.64 19.39 10.41
C GLN A 238 -14.55 18.47 10.95
N VAL A 239 -14.97 17.42 11.66
CA VAL A 239 -14.09 16.35 12.15
C VAL A 239 -14.33 15.13 11.26
N LEU A 240 -13.30 14.70 10.55
CA LEU A 240 -13.33 13.50 9.72
C LEU A 240 -12.49 12.42 10.40
N GLY A 241 -13.14 11.33 10.78
CA GLY A 241 -12.51 10.13 11.28
C GLY A 241 -12.94 8.94 10.43
N ILE A 242 -12.04 7.96 10.26
CA ILE A 242 -12.44 6.64 9.78
C ILE A 242 -13.09 5.94 10.98
N PRO A 243 -14.40 5.68 10.98
CA PRO A 243 -15.01 4.95 12.08
C PRO A 243 -14.36 3.58 12.16
N CYS A 244 -13.77 3.26 13.31
CA CYS A 244 -13.39 1.89 13.62
C CYS A 244 -14.65 1.13 14.01
N GLU A 245 -14.76 -0.14 13.61
CA GLU A 245 -15.93 -1.02 13.82
C GLU A 245 -16.35 -1.19 15.30
N CYS A 246 -15.56 -0.72 16.26
CA CYS A 246 -15.89 -0.78 17.68
C CYS A 246 -16.94 0.27 18.14
N ALA A 247 -17.26 1.29 17.34
CA ALA A 247 -18.19 2.36 17.74
C ALA A 247 -19.68 1.93 17.74
N ALA A 248 -20.03 0.81 17.09
CA ALA A 248 -21.42 0.34 17.04
C ALA A 248 -21.99 -0.07 18.42
N ALA A 249 -21.15 -0.41 19.39
CA ALA A 249 -21.59 -0.84 20.72
C ALA A 249 -21.92 0.32 21.68
N ALA A 250 -21.43 1.53 21.43
CA ALA A 250 -21.63 2.69 22.32
C ALA A 250 -22.90 3.50 21.97
N THR A 251 -23.24 3.61 20.68
CA THR A 251 -24.46 4.32 20.24
C THR A 251 -25.73 3.56 20.61
N ALA A 252 -25.67 2.24 20.81
CA ALA A 252 -26.82 1.43 21.24
C ALA A 252 -27.20 1.60 22.72
N ARG A 253 -26.37 2.23 23.57
CA ARG A 253 -26.66 2.41 25.01
C ARG A 253 -27.18 3.79 25.39
N SER A 254 -27.28 4.72 24.46
CA SER A 254 -27.81 6.07 24.72
C SER A 254 -29.30 6.25 24.37
N THR A 255 -29.95 5.23 23.79
CA THR A 255 -31.33 5.31 23.30
C THR A 255 -32.35 4.54 24.14
N THR A 256 -31.98 4.09 25.33
CA THR A 256 -32.86 3.31 26.22
C THR A 256 -33.14 4.08 27.51
N ALA A 257 -33.83 5.21 27.38
CA ALA A 257 -34.37 5.94 28.53
C ALA A 257 -35.68 6.67 28.19
N THR A 258 -36.63 6.03 27.50
CA THR A 258 -38.06 6.38 27.61
C THR A 258 -38.93 5.25 27.04
N ARG A 259 -39.46 4.38 27.89
CA ARG A 259 -40.87 3.93 27.91
C ARG A 259 -41.04 2.71 28.82
N SER A 260 -41.90 2.90 29.81
CA SER A 260 -42.43 1.92 30.72
C SER A 260 -43.54 1.08 30.09
N CYS A 261 -43.87 0.00 30.80
CA CYS A 261 -45.11 -0.78 30.74
C CYS A 261 -45.25 -1.78 29.59
N PHE A 262 -44.97 -3.06 29.87
CA PHE A 262 -46.02 -4.08 29.97
C PHE A 262 -45.46 -5.35 30.67
N THR A 263 -46.21 -5.82 31.66
CA THR A 263 -46.03 -7.04 32.44
C THR A 263 -46.65 -8.25 31.74
N HIS A 264 -45.96 -9.39 31.65
CA HIS A 264 -46.33 -10.65 32.33
C HIS A 264 -45.41 -11.86 32.02
N ALA A 265 -44.99 -12.53 33.09
CA ALA A 265 -44.87 -13.99 33.31
C ALA A 265 -43.95 -14.91 32.46
N ALA A 266 -42.88 -15.36 33.13
CA ALA A 266 -42.66 -16.76 33.58
C ALA A 266 -41.50 -17.60 33.00
N ARG A 267 -40.71 -18.11 33.97
CA ARG A 267 -40.02 -19.42 34.08
C ARG A 267 -38.60 -19.65 33.51
N ARG A 268 -37.66 -19.62 34.47
CA ARG A 268 -36.70 -20.66 34.96
C ARG A 268 -35.59 -21.25 34.07
N ALA A 269 -34.45 -21.41 34.76
CA ALA A 269 -33.23 -22.20 34.51
C ALA A 269 -32.25 -21.57 33.50
N GLY A 270 -30.97 -21.34 33.75
CA GLY A 270 -30.04 -21.87 34.75
C GLY A 270 -28.79 -22.36 34.01
N ALA A 271 -27.71 -21.57 33.95
CA ALA A 271 -26.36 -21.97 33.49
C ALA A 271 -25.39 -20.78 33.67
N THR A 272 -24.55 -20.78 34.71
CA THR A 272 -23.10 -21.10 34.69
C THR A 272 -22.24 -20.17 33.83
N THR A 273 -21.56 -19.27 34.54
CA THR A 273 -20.44 -18.42 34.12
C THR A 273 -19.19 -19.23 33.76
N PRO A 274 -18.42 -18.78 32.76
CA PRO A 274 -16.98 -19.03 32.76
C PRO A 274 -16.17 -17.72 32.85
N THR A 275 -15.33 -17.68 33.87
CA THR A 275 -14.23 -16.74 34.08
C THR A 275 -13.22 -16.87 32.94
N THR A 276 -13.02 -15.81 32.15
CA THR A 276 -11.95 -15.77 31.13
C THR A 276 -10.83 -14.86 31.61
N THR A 277 -9.71 -15.50 31.95
CA THR A 277 -8.43 -14.90 32.34
C THR A 277 -7.78 -14.17 31.15
N GLY A 278 -7.33 -12.95 31.39
CA GLY A 278 -6.77 -12.06 30.37
C GLY A 278 -5.36 -12.44 29.90
N GLY A 279 -5.17 -12.40 28.58
CA GLY A 279 -3.87 -12.40 27.92
C GLY A 279 -3.66 -11.05 27.20
N SER A 280 -2.77 -10.21 27.75
CA SER A 280 -2.33 -8.95 27.16
C SER A 280 -1.49 -9.20 25.91
N THR A 281 -2.04 -8.94 24.73
CA THR A 281 -1.28 -8.89 23.46
C THR A 281 -0.90 -7.44 23.16
N THR A 282 0.39 -7.14 23.25
CA THR A 282 0.98 -5.85 22.88
C THR A 282 0.92 -5.70 21.36
N SER A 283 -0.21 -5.20 20.87
CA SER A 283 -0.41 -4.84 19.46
C SER A 283 0.26 -3.51 19.18
N THR A 284 1.38 -3.53 18.43
CA THR A 284 1.99 -2.35 17.84
C THR A 284 1.02 -1.74 16.84
N ARG A 285 0.21 -0.78 17.29
CA ARG A 285 -0.78 -0.08 16.48
C ARG A 285 -0.11 1.00 15.64
N MET A 286 -0.44 1.01 14.36
CA MET A 286 -0.07 2.10 13.46
C MET A 286 -0.71 3.41 13.92
N PRO A 287 -0.02 4.56 13.76
CA PRO A 287 -0.55 5.86 14.12
C PRO A 287 -1.81 6.15 13.32
N ARG A 288 -2.90 6.48 14.01
CA ARG A 288 -4.16 6.88 13.39
C ARG A 288 -4.17 8.39 13.21
N THR A 289 -4.91 8.91 12.24
CA THR A 289 -4.95 10.34 11.95
C THR A 289 -6.38 10.87 11.97
N ILE A 290 -6.66 11.89 12.78
CA ILE A 290 -7.90 12.68 12.71
C ILE A 290 -7.64 13.89 11.80
N ILE A 291 -8.59 14.21 10.94
CA ILE A 291 -8.51 15.39 10.05
C ILE A 291 -9.55 16.44 10.49
N ILE A 292 -9.09 17.67 10.77
CA ILE A 292 -9.97 18.81 11.04
C ILE A 292 -9.90 19.81 9.89
N PHE A 293 -11.07 20.34 9.51
CA PHE A 293 -11.24 21.31 8.43
C PHE A 293 -11.87 22.62 8.91
N SER A 294 -11.46 23.76 8.33
CA SER A 294 -12.13 25.06 8.51
C SER A 294 -12.31 25.79 7.18
N ARG A 295 -13.55 26.22 6.88
CA ARG A 295 -13.89 26.96 5.64
C ARG A 295 -13.80 28.47 5.89
N SER A 296 -12.84 29.15 5.28
CA SER A 296 -12.78 30.61 5.32
C SER A 296 -13.80 31.23 4.37
N GLY A 297 -14.76 31.98 4.90
CA GLY A 297 -15.62 32.83 4.07
C GLY A 297 -14.87 34.10 3.68
N ARG A 298 -14.43 34.22 2.42
CA ARG A 298 -14.05 35.54 1.88
C ARG A 298 -15.32 36.38 1.73
N LYS A 299 -15.47 37.42 2.55
CA LYS A 299 -16.45 38.50 2.30
C LYS A 299 -16.04 39.21 1.01
N LYS A 300 -16.76 38.99 -0.09
CA LYS A 300 -16.67 39.84 -1.28
C LYS A 300 -17.38 41.16 -0.97
N ALA A 301 -16.61 42.25 -0.85
CA ALA A 301 -17.15 43.59 -0.88
C ALA A 301 -17.79 43.84 -2.26
N ARG A 302 -19.11 44.06 -2.30
CA ARG A 302 -19.84 44.51 -3.48
C ARG A 302 -19.70 46.03 -3.57
N ALA A 303 -18.87 46.52 -4.48
CA ALA A 303 -18.94 47.89 -4.94
C ALA A 303 -20.08 48.01 -5.98
N SER A 304 -21.07 48.84 -5.70
CA SER A 304 -22.14 49.18 -6.63
C SER A 304 -21.66 50.24 -7.61
N ALA A 305 -21.67 49.94 -8.91
CA ALA A 305 -21.65 50.95 -9.96
C ALA A 305 -22.74 50.57 -10.97
N ARG A 306 -23.86 51.30 -10.96
CA ARG A 306 -24.85 51.31 -12.05
C ARG A 306 -24.32 52.22 -13.17
N PRO A 307 -24.33 51.79 -14.43
CA PRO A 307 -24.43 52.70 -15.56
C PRO A 307 -25.90 52.84 -16.01
N PRO A 308 -26.27 53.99 -16.62
CA PRO A 308 -27.64 54.33 -16.95
C PRO A 308 -28.13 53.64 -18.24
N LEU A 309 -29.45 53.50 -18.31
CA LEU A 309 -30.23 53.04 -19.45
C LEU A 309 -30.04 53.96 -20.66
N GLN A 310 -29.57 53.42 -21.77
CA GLN A 310 -29.66 54.07 -23.07
C GLN A 310 -30.80 53.40 -23.86
N ARG A 311 -31.91 54.14 -24.02
CA ARG A 311 -32.98 53.88 -24.97
C ARG A 311 -32.62 54.55 -26.28
N ASP A 312 -32.73 53.81 -27.39
CA ASP A 312 -33.02 54.28 -28.76
C ASP A 312 -32.76 53.11 -29.73
N ARG A 313 -33.46 52.91 -30.85
CA ARG A 313 -34.73 53.39 -31.40
C ARG A 313 -35.03 52.40 -32.52
N ILE A 314 -36.30 52.01 -32.67
CA ILE A 314 -36.77 51.20 -33.79
C ILE A 314 -36.77 52.06 -35.07
N ARG A 315 -36.25 51.53 -36.19
CA ARG A 315 -36.74 51.85 -37.55
C ARG A 315 -36.71 50.60 -38.42
N PHE A 316 -37.90 50.21 -38.87
CA PHE A 316 -38.11 49.43 -40.09
C PHE A 316 -38.30 50.40 -41.26
N GLY A 317 -37.84 50.03 -42.46
CA GLY A 317 -38.18 50.77 -43.66
C GLY A 317 -37.55 50.22 -44.95
N ARG A 318 -38.39 49.46 -45.68
CA ARG A 318 -38.41 49.12 -47.12
C ARG A 318 -37.22 48.42 -47.76
#